data_AF-A0A9W7HT10-F1
#
_entry.id   AF-A0A9W7HT10-F1
#
_cell.length_a   1.000
_cell.length_b   1.000
_cell.length_c   1.000
_cell.angle_alpha   90.00
_cell.angle_beta   90.00
_cell.angle_gamma   90.00
#
_symmetry.space_group_name_H-M   'P 1'
#
loop_
_entity.id
_entity.type
_entity.pdbx_description
1 polymer ?
#
loop_
_entity_poly.entity_id
_entity_poly.type
_entity_poly.pdbx_seq_one_letter_code
_entity_poly.pdbx_strand_id
1 'polypeptide(L)'
;MARLKIQKKMCIVTILILQLEMMKTMFQMLMLVAIALIFRKYKTRSKKRYAHEKLHRHNIRSINLHKIIFESDRQSVDNCRMDRRAFLKLCHLLKCHGGLKESRHMCMEEMVITFLHIIAHHTKNRVLKRQTTRSGETISRVFHAVLNSVLRLHLILLRKPEPIQENSTDERWKWFKDA
;
A
#
# COMPACT_ATOMS: atom_id res chain seq x y z
N MET A 1 12.55 49.43 68.31
CA MET A 1 12.72 48.37 67.27
C MET A 1 13.66 47.29 67.80
N ALA A 2 13.16 46.10 68.12
CA ALA A 2 13.98 45.01 68.69
C ALA A 2 14.94 44.43 67.65
N ARG A 3 16.26 44.52 67.90
CA ARG A 3 17.31 43.93 67.03
C ARG A 3 17.44 42.43 67.32
N LEU A 4 17.05 41.58 66.36
CA LEU A 4 17.25 40.13 66.43
C LEU A 4 18.74 39.77 66.53
N LYS A 5 19.10 38.85 67.45
CA LYS A 5 20.45 38.24 67.54
C LYS A 5 20.86 37.66 66.19
N ILE A 6 22.12 37.86 65.80
CA ILE A 6 22.69 37.48 64.48
C ILE A 6 22.37 36.02 64.10
N GLN A 7 22.44 35.09 65.05
CA GLN A 7 22.08 33.68 64.86
C GLN A 7 20.63 33.48 64.37
N LYS A 8 19.65 34.25 64.88
CA LYS A 8 18.25 34.17 64.44
C LYS A 8 18.08 34.71 63.02
N LYS A 9 18.81 35.76 62.63
CA LYS A 9 18.79 36.30 61.26
C LYS A 9 19.39 35.31 60.26
N MET A 10 20.51 34.68 60.61
CA MET A 10 21.14 33.63 59.78
C MET A 10 20.21 32.43 59.57
N CYS A 11 19.50 31.99 60.60
CA CYS A 11 18.53 30.88 60.51
C CYS A 11 17.33 31.22 59.61
N ILE A 12 16.82 32.46 59.64
CA ILE A 12 15.75 32.89 58.73
C ILE A 12 16.23 32.90 57.28
N VAL A 13 17.44 33.40 57.03
CA VAL A 13 18.02 33.44 55.66
C VAL A 13 18.21 32.02 55.11
N THR A 14 18.72 31.08 55.90
CA THR A 14 18.89 29.68 55.45
C THR A 14 17.55 29.00 55.16
N ILE A 15 16.52 29.23 55.97
CA ILE A 15 15.16 28.70 55.72
C ILE A 15 14.59 29.27 54.42
N LEU A 16 14.74 30.57 54.17
CA LEU A 16 14.25 31.20 52.94
C LEU A 16 14.96 30.64 51.69
N ILE A 17 16.28 30.43 51.76
CA ILE A 17 17.05 29.81 50.66
C ILE A 17 16.56 28.38 50.39
N LEU A 18 16.33 27.58 51.44
CA LEU A 18 15.80 26.22 51.31
C LEU A 18 14.39 26.22 50.70
N GLN A 19 13.51 27.13 51.12
CA GLN A 19 12.17 27.28 50.55
C GLN A 19 12.20 27.68 49.07
N LEU A 20 13.11 28.58 48.68
CA LEU A 20 13.30 28.97 47.27
C LEU A 20 13.79 27.79 46.42
N GLU A 21 14.75 26.99 46.93
CA GLU A 21 15.25 25.82 46.20
C GLU A 21 14.19 24.71 46.08
N MET A 22 13.37 24.53 47.11
CA MET A 22 12.19 23.64 47.07
C MET A 22 11.15 24.13 46.03
N MET A 23 10.84 25.43 45.98
CA MET A 23 9.91 25.96 44.98
C MET A 23 10.45 25.79 43.55
N LYS A 24 11.76 25.97 43.35
CA LYS A 24 12.43 25.76 42.06
C LYS A 24 12.38 24.30 41.60
N THR A 25 12.65 23.34 42.48
CA THR A 25 12.56 21.91 42.14
C THR A 25 11.11 21.47 41.87
N MET A 26 10.14 21.98 42.63
CA MET A 26 8.71 21.75 42.32
C MET A 26 8.34 22.31 40.95
N PHE A 27 8.76 23.54 40.62
CA PHE A 27 8.50 24.13 39.31
C PHE A 27 9.17 23.33 38.19
N GLN A 28 10.42 22.90 38.36
CA GLN A 28 11.12 22.03 37.41
C GLN A 28 10.38 20.69 37.20
N MET A 29 9.92 20.06 38.27
CA MET A 29 9.14 18.81 38.20
C MET A 29 7.81 19.02 37.45
N LEU A 30 7.10 20.12 37.70
CA LEU A 30 5.88 20.47 36.99
C LEU A 30 6.13 20.70 35.49
N MET A 31 7.24 21.38 35.14
CA MET A 31 7.64 21.59 33.74
C MET A 31 7.96 20.26 33.03
N LEU A 32 8.66 19.33 33.69
CA LEU A 32 8.94 18.00 33.13
C LEU A 32 7.66 17.21 32.87
N VAL A 33 6.71 17.24 33.80
CA VAL A 33 5.40 16.59 33.62
C VAL A 33 4.64 17.20 32.44
N ALA A 34 4.60 18.52 32.33
CA ALA A 34 3.95 19.20 31.21
C ALA A 34 4.56 18.82 29.85
N ILE A 35 5.90 18.79 29.75
CA ILE A 35 6.61 18.36 28.54
C ILE A 35 6.30 16.90 28.21
N ALA A 36 6.30 16.01 29.20
CA ALA A 36 5.98 14.59 29.00
C ALA A 36 4.54 14.39 28.48
N LEU A 37 3.58 15.17 28.97
CA LEU A 37 2.19 15.15 28.50
C LEU A 37 2.07 15.65 27.05
N ILE A 38 2.77 16.74 26.69
CA ILE A 38 2.84 17.25 25.32
C ILE A 38 3.43 16.20 24.39
N PHE A 39 4.54 15.57 24.79
CA PHE A 39 5.19 14.51 24.00
C PHE A 39 4.29 13.28 23.81
N ARG A 40 3.60 12.82 24.87
CA ARG A 40 2.61 11.75 24.76
C ARG A 40 1.47 12.11 23.80
N LYS A 41 0.95 13.35 23.87
CA LYS A 41 -0.11 13.83 22.97
C LYS A 41 0.37 13.90 21.53
N TYR A 42 1.59 14.39 21.29
CA TYR A 42 2.23 14.42 19.97
C TYR A 42 2.37 13.01 19.39
N LYS A 43 2.91 12.06 20.17
CA LYS A 43 3.09 10.67 19.75
C LYS A 43 1.76 9.97 19.44
N THR A 44 0.75 10.17 20.28
CA THR A 44 -0.60 9.62 20.06
C THR A 44 -1.27 10.22 18.82
N ARG A 45 -1.17 11.54 18.60
CA ARG A 45 -1.68 12.21 17.39
C ARG A 45 -0.96 11.75 16.14
N SER A 46 0.37 11.61 16.19
CA SER A 46 1.17 11.09 15.08
C SER A 46 0.74 9.67 14.68
N LYS A 47 0.58 8.77 15.67
CA LYS A 47 0.04 7.41 15.43
C LYS A 47 -1.36 7.43 14.81
N LYS A 48 -2.27 8.26 15.34
CA LYS A 48 -3.63 8.41 14.79
C LYS A 48 -3.60 8.94 13.35
N ARG A 49 -2.76 9.95 13.08
CA ARG A 49 -2.60 10.53 11.73
C ARG A 49 -2.06 9.51 10.74
N TYR A 50 -1.03 8.75 11.12
CA TYR A 50 -0.49 7.67 10.29
C TYR A 50 -1.56 6.60 9.99
N ALA A 51 -2.31 6.17 11.00
CA ALA A 51 -3.39 5.20 10.82
C ALA A 51 -4.49 5.72 9.89
N HIS A 52 -4.92 6.97 10.08
CA HIS A 52 -5.91 7.63 9.22
C HIS A 52 -5.41 7.76 7.78
N GLU A 53 -4.17 8.19 7.56
CA GLU A 53 -3.59 8.32 6.23
C GLU A 53 -3.41 6.96 5.54
N LYS A 54 -3.08 5.91 6.30
CA LYS A 54 -3.02 4.53 5.81
C LYS A 54 -4.40 4.04 5.36
N LEU A 55 -5.44 4.27 6.15
CA LEU A 55 -6.83 3.92 5.83
C LEU A 55 -7.33 4.71 4.61
N HIS A 56 -7.08 6.03 4.58
CA HIS A 56 -7.43 6.89 3.47
C HIS A 56 -6.78 6.43 2.16
N ARG A 57 -5.48 6.08 2.18
CA ARG A 57 -4.80 5.49 1.01
C ARG A 57 -5.42 4.17 0.59
N HIS A 58 -5.78 3.30 1.53
CA HIS A 58 -6.46 2.04 1.21
C HIS A 58 -7.81 2.28 0.52
N ASN A 59 -8.62 3.20 1.06
CA ASN A 59 -9.93 3.52 0.51
C ASN A 59 -9.82 4.15 -0.89
N ILE A 60 -8.89 5.10 -1.10
CA ILE A 60 -8.64 5.67 -2.42
C ILE A 60 -8.22 4.59 -3.43
N ARG A 61 -7.36 3.63 -3.04
CA ARG A 61 -6.95 2.52 -3.93
C ARG A 61 -8.16 1.69 -4.34
N SER A 62 -8.92 1.22 -3.35
CA SER A 62 -10.08 0.37 -3.58
C SER A 62 -11.12 1.09 -4.45
N ILE A 63 -11.41 2.36 -4.15
CA ILE A 63 -12.40 3.16 -4.90
C ILE A 63 -11.93 3.48 -6.32
N ASN A 64 -10.70 3.96 -6.50
CA ASN A 64 -10.21 4.32 -7.84
C ASN A 64 -10.14 3.10 -8.75
N LEU A 65 -9.64 1.98 -8.23
CA LEU A 65 -9.51 0.77 -9.03
C LEU A 65 -10.87 0.14 -9.35
N HIS A 66 -11.80 0.17 -8.38
CA HIS A 66 -13.16 -0.31 -8.60
C HIS A 66 -13.90 0.58 -9.60
N LYS A 67 -13.78 1.91 -9.49
CA LYS A 67 -14.41 2.86 -10.42
C LYS A 67 -13.91 2.72 -11.84
N ILE A 68 -12.60 2.58 -12.05
CA ILE A 68 -12.02 2.52 -13.41
C ILE A 68 -12.56 1.31 -14.20
N ILE A 69 -13.01 0.23 -13.54
CA ILE A 69 -13.22 -1.06 -14.23
C ILE A 69 -14.57 -1.72 -13.96
N PHE A 70 -15.16 -1.56 -12.77
CA PHE A 70 -16.41 -2.24 -12.44
C PHE A 70 -17.67 -1.37 -12.64
N GLU A 71 -17.52 -0.11 -13.06
CA GLU A 71 -18.66 0.80 -13.26
C GLU A 71 -19.51 0.39 -14.49
N SER A 72 -18.88 -0.13 -15.56
CA SER A 72 -19.59 -0.69 -16.71
C SER A 72 -18.73 -1.69 -17.50
N ASP A 73 -19.36 -2.57 -18.28
CA ASP A 73 -18.62 -3.49 -19.16
C ASP A 73 -17.80 -2.73 -20.22
N ARG A 74 -18.30 -1.59 -20.70
CA ARG A 74 -17.55 -0.72 -21.62
C ARG A 74 -16.26 -0.22 -20.98
N GLN A 75 -16.33 0.33 -19.77
CA GLN A 75 -15.14 0.80 -19.06
C GLN A 75 -14.16 -0.35 -18.74
N SER A 76 -14.68 -1.54 -18.42
CA SER A 76 -13.85 -2.73 -18.24
C SER A 76 -13.08 -3.04 -19.52
N VAL A 77 -13.77 -3.11 -20.67
CA VAL A 77 -13.12 -3.37 -21.96
C VAL A 77 -12.10 -2.28 -22.30
N ASP A 78 -12.43 -1.01 -22.07
CA ASP A 78 -11.54 0.11 -22.37
C ASP A 78 -10.25 0.05 -21.54
N ASN A 79 -10.33 -0.35 -20.27
CA ASN A 79 -9.20 -0.31 -19.33
C ASN A 79 -8.41 -1.62 -19.18
N CYS A 80 -9.05 -2.78 -19.38
CA CYS A 80 -8.44 -4.10 -19.21
C CYS A 80 -8.67 -5.06 -20.39
N ARG A 81 -9.27 -4.59 -21.50
CA ARG A 81 -9.53 -5.35 -22.74
C ARG A 81 -10.44 -6.58 -22.56
N MET A 82 -11.19 -6.62 -21.47
CA MET A 82 -12.14 -7.69 -21.18
C MET A 82 -13.38 -7.13 -20.47
N ASP A 83 -14.53 -7.75 -20.70
CA ASP A 83 -15.73 -7.45 -19.93
C ASP A 83 -15.59 -7.95 -18.47
N ARG A 84 -16.54 -7.57 -17.60
CA ARG A 84 -16.45 -7.91 -16.17
C ARG A 84 -16.56 -9.41 -15.92
N ARG A 85 -17.33 -10.14 -16.75
CA ARG A 85 -17.55 -11.58 -16.59
C ARG A 85 -16.28 -12.35 -16.93
N ALA A 86 -15.62 -12.00 -18.03
CA ALA A 86 -14.33 -12.54 -18.44
C ALA A 86 -13.25 -12.23 -17.41
N PHE A 87 -13.23 -11.01 -16.87
CA PHE A 87 -12.33 -10.63 -15.77
C PHE A 87 -12.49 -11.53 -14.54
N LEU A 88 -13.72 -11.70 -14.04
CA LEU A 88 -13.98 -12.53 -12.88
C LEU A 88 -13.61 -14.00 -13.12
N LYS A 89 -13.87 -14.50 -14.35
CA LYS A 89 -13.46 -15.85 -14.76
C LYS A 89 -11.94 -16.00 -14.76
N LEU A 90 -11.21 -15.00 -15.26
CA LEU A 90 -9.74 -14.99 -15.21
C LEU A 90 -9.22 -14.98 -13.77
N CYS A 91 -9.76 -14.13 -12.90
CA CYS A 91 -9.40 -14.12 -11.48
C CYS A 91 -9.62 -15.49 -10.82
N HIS A 92 -10.75 -16.14 -11.11
CA HIS A 92 -11.03 -17.48 -10.62
C HIS A 92 -10.02 -18.53 -11.12
N LEU A 93 -9.68 -18.51 -12.41
CA LEU A 93 -8.65 -19.40 -12.99
C LEU A 93 -7.28 -19.17 -12.35
N LEU A 94 -6.88 -17.92 -12.18
CA LEU A 94 -5.61 -17.56 -11.55
C LEU A 94 -5.54 -18.00 -10.10
N LYS A 95 -6.65 -17.96 -9.36
CA LYS A 95 -6.76 -18.45 -8.00
C LYS A 95 -6.64 -19.97 -7.92
N CYS A 96 -7.44 -20.68 -8.70
CA CYS A 96 -7.58 -22.14 -8.59
C CYS A 96 -6.43 -22.89 -9.26
N HIS A 97 -5.96 -22.43 -10.41
CA HIS A 97 -4.99 -23.14 -11.25
C HIS A 97 -3.67 -22.37 -11.41
N GLY A 98 -3.72 -21.03 -11.42
CA GLY A 98 -2.53 -20.19 -11.53
C GLY A 98 -1.72 -20.05 -10.23
N GLY A 99 -2.30 -20.47 -9.10
CA GLY A 99 -1.70 -20.37 -7.76
C GLY A 99 -1.44 -18.93 -7.31
N LEU A 100 -2.17 -17.95 -7.86
CA LEU A 100 -2.06 -16.55 -7.46
C LEU A 100 -2.57 -16.39 -6.03
N LYS A 101 -1.76 -15.79 -5.15
CA LYS A 101 -2.13 -15.51 -3.76
C LYS A 101 -2.27 -14.02 -3.55
N GLU A 102 -3.34 -13.63 -2.86
CA GLU A 102 -3.51 -12.25 -2.41
C GLU A 102 -2.43 -11.86 -1.40
N SER A 103 -2.15 -10.55 -1.35
CA SER A 103 -1.21 -9.98 -0.39
C SER A 103 -1.98 -9.33 0.75
N ARG A 104 -1.37 -9.22 1.93
CA ARG A 104 -1.91 -8.44 3.09
C ARG A 104 -2.35 -7.03 2.71
N HIS A 105 -1.78 -6.47 1.65
CA HIS A 105 -2.02 -5.11 1.21
C HIS A 105 -2.70 -5.00 -0.15
N MET A 106 -3.02 -6.10 -0.84
CA MET A 106 -3.54 -6.04 -2.22
C MET A 106 -4.41 -7.27 -2.48
N CYS A 107 -5.69 -7.07 -2.78
CA CYS A 107 -6.56 -8.17 -3.16
C CYS A 107 -6.18 -8.72 -4.53
N MET A 108 -6.62 -9.94 -4.83
CA MET A 108 -6.30 -10.61 -6.08
C MET A 108 -6.80 -9.82 -7.29
N GLU A 109 -8.02 -9.29 -7.22
CA GLU A 109 -8.62 -8.48 -8.28
C GLU A 109 -7.74 -7.25 -8.53
N GLU A 110 -7.30 -6.56 -7.49
CA GLU A 110 -6.42 -5.40 -7.61
C GLU A 110 -5.05 -5.76 -8.24
N MET A 111 -4.55 -6.97 -8.00
CA MET A 111 -3.33 -7.46 -8.62
C MET A 111 -3.53 -7.72 -10.12
N VAL A 112 -4.54 -8.52 -10.47
CA VAL A 112 -4.83 -8.92 -11.85
C VAL A 112 -5.14 -7.71 -12.70
N ILE A 113 -5.93 -6.78 -12.18
CA ILE A 113 -6.37 -5.61 -12.91
C ILE A 113 -5.21 -4.62 -13.16
N THR A 114 -4.28 -4.49 -12.21
CA THR A 114 -3.07 -3.67 -12.39
C THR A 114 -2.22 -4.26 -13.52
N PHE A 115 -2.06 -5.58 -13.56
CA PHE A 115 -1.34 -6.28 -14.62
C PHE A 115 -2.02 -6.07 -15.98
N LEU A 116 -3.34 -6.26 -16.06
CA LEU A 116 -4.10 -6.10 -17.30
C LEU A 116 -4.04 -4.67 -17.84
N HIS A 117 -4.16 -3.66 -16.96
CA HIS A 117 -4.06 -2.27 -17.37
C HIS A 117 -2.67 -1.91 -17.93
N ILE A 118 -1.60 -2.48 -17.37
CA ILE A 118 -0.24 -2.31 -17.88
C ILE A 118 -0.13 -2.83 -19.32
N ILE A 119 -0.61 -4.05 -19.58
CA ILE A 119 -0.50 -4.66 -20.91
C ILE A 119 -1.47 -4.04 -21.92
N ALA A 120 -2.65 -3.63 -21.48
CA ALA A 120 -3.70 -3.05 -22.33
C ALA A 120 -3.32 -1.69 -22.94
N HIS A 121 -2.48 -0.93 -22.23
CA HIS A 121 -2.10 0.44 -22.60
C HIS A 121 -0.58 0.67 -22.62
N HIS A 122 0.23 -0.37 -22.46
CA HIS A 122 1.69 -0.28 -22.33
C HIS A 122 2.16 0.72 -21.25
N THR A 123 1.38 0.84 -20.18
CA THR A 123 1.60 1.86 -19.14
C THR A 123 2.92 1.61 -18.41
N LYS A 124 3.78 2.63 -18.35
CA LYS A 124 5.07 2.52 -17.67
C LYS A 124 4.88 2.52 -16.15
N ASN A 125 5.69 1.74 -15.45
CA ASN A 125 5.67 1.65 -13.97
C ASN A 125 5.73 3.03 -13.29
N ARG A 126 6.53 3.97 -13.82
CA ARG A 126 6.59 5.35 -13.30
C ARG A 126 5.27 6.13 -13.36
N VAL A 127 4.43 5.86 -14.36
CA VAL A 127 3.12 6.49 -14.54
C VAL A 127 2.16 5.89 -13.52
N LEU A 128 2.12 4.57 -13.42
CA LEU A 128 1.30 3.89 -12.42
C LEU A 128 1.70 4.21 -10.98
N LYS A 129 2.98 4.43 -10.69
CA LYS A 129 3.41 4.91 -9.36
C LYS A 129 2.78 6.25 -8.99
N ARG A 130 2.44 7.10 -9.96
CA ARG A 130 1.79 8.41 -9.73
C ARG A 130 0.27 8.26 -9.62
N GLN A 131 -0.32 7.36 -10.40
CA GLN A 131 -1.77 7.14 -10.45
C GLN A 131 -2.28 6.22 -9.34
N THR A 132 -1.49 5.21 -9.00
CA THR A 132 -1.73 4.29 -7.90
C THR A 132 -0.97 4.80 -6.69
N THR A 133 -1.56 4.73 -5.50
CA THR A 133 -0.82 5.09 -4.26
C THR A 133 0.14 3.96 -3.83
N ARG A 134 0.74 3.23 -4.79
CA ARG A 134 1.66 2.10 -4.61
C ARG A 134 3.07 2.49 -5.02
N SER A 135 4.07 1.88 -4.38
CA SER A 135 5.46 2.02 -4.84
C SER A 135 5.65 1.31 -6.19
N GLY A 136 6.60 1.79 -6.99
CA GLY A 136 6.96 1.12 -8.26
C GLY A 136 7.50 -0.30 -8.06
N GLU A 137 8.14 -0.55 -6.93
CA GLU A 137 8.55 -1.91 -6.52
C GLU A 137 7.33 -2.81 -6.30
N THR A 138 6.28 -2.31 -5.62
CA THR A 138 5.03 -3.06 -5.43
C THR A 138 4.38 -3.40 -6.77
N ILE A 139 4.29 -2.42 -7.69
CA ILE A 139 3.74 -2.62 -9.03
C ILE A 139 4.55 -3.69 -9.78
N SER A 140 5.88 -3.63 -9.72
CA SER A 140 6.75 -4.63 -10.36
C SER A 140 6.52 -6.03 -9.79
N ARG A 141 6.49 -6.20 -8.46
CA ARG A 141 6.24 -7.50 -7.83
C ARG A 141 4.88 -8.07 -8.21
N VAL A 142 3.85 -7.24 -8.23
CA VAL A 142 2.49 -7.63 -8.63
C VAL A 142 2.47 -8.06 -10.09
N PHE A 143 3.09 -7.28 -10.98
CA PHE A 143 3.16 -7.60 -12.40
C PHE A 143 3.75 -8.99 -12.64
N HIS A 144 4.91 -9.28 -12.03
CA HIS A 144 5.58 -10.58 -12.20
C HIS A 144 4.83 -11.72 -11.52
N ALA A 145 4.20 -11.48 -10.36
CA ALA A 145 3.38 -12.49 -9.70
C ALA A 145 2.20 -12.92 -10.59
N VAL A 146 1.48 -11.95 -11.17
CA VAL A 146 0.37 -12.25 -12.08
C VAL A 146 0.87 -12.89 -13.37
N LEU A 147 1.95 -12.38 -13.97
CA LEU A 147 2.55 -12.98 -15.18
C LEU A 147 2.88 -14.46 -14.96
N ASN A 148 3.57 -14.80 -13.87
CA ASN A 148 3.93 -16.17 -13.56
C ASN A 148 2.68 -17.06 -13.35
N SER A 149 1.64 -16.53 -12.71
CA SER A 149 0.37 -17.25 -12.57
C SER A 149 -0.34 -17.45 -13.90
N VAL A 150 -0.32 -16.46 -14.80
CA VAL A 150 -0.88 -16.58 -16.16
C VAL A 150 -0.12 -17.64 -16.97
N LEU A 151 1.22 -17.64 -16.90
CA LEU A 151 2.04 -18.64 -17.59
C LEU A 151 1.74 -20.06 -17.12
N ARG A 152 1.39 -20.26 -15.84
CA ARG A 152 0.96 -21.57 -15.33
C ARG A 152 -0.38 -22.04 -15.90
N LEU A 153 -1.22 -21.14 -16.41
CA LEU A 153 -2.48 -21.49 -17.06
C LEU A 153 -2.31 -21.98 -18.50
N HIS A 154 -1.10 -22.03 -19.06
CA HIS A 154 -0.87 -22.39 -20.47
C HIS A 154 -1.51 -23.75 -20.84
N LEU A 155 -1.47 -24.75 -19.96
CA LEU A 155 -2.07 -26.06 -20.20
C LEU A 155 -3.60 -26.03 -20.30
N ILE A 156 -4.24 -25.02 -19.71
CA ILE A 156 -5.70 -24.87 -19.68
C ILE A 156 -6.16 -23.95 -20.83
N LEU A 157 -5.39 -22.90 -21.09
CA LEU A 157 -5.77 -21.84 -22.04
C LEU A 157 -5.27 -22.09 -23.46
N LEU A 158 -4.16 -22.80 -23.62
CA LEU A 158 -3.55 -23.08 -24.92
C LEU A 158 -3.84 -24.51 -25.33
N ARG A 159 -4.27 -24.69 -26.59
CA ARG A 159 -4.35 -26.01 -27.20
C ARG A 159 -2.94 -26.56 -27.37
N LYS A 160 -2.75 -27.85 -27.11
CA LYS A 160 -1.50 -28.53 -27.45
C LYS A 160 -1.28 -28.38 -28.97
N PRO A 161 -0.12 -27.86 -29.41
CA PRO A 161 0.13 -27.71 -30.84
C PRO A 161 0.15 -29.10 -31.50
N GLU A 162 -0.58 -29.22 -32.59
CA GLU A 162 -0.53 -30.38 -33.47
C GLU A 162 0.43 -30.08 -34.62
N PRO A 163 1.28 -31.02 -35.04
CA PRO A 163 2.15 -30.83 -36.18
C PRO A 163 1.35 -30.49 -37.43
N ILE A 164 1.79 -29.48 -38.18
CA ILE A 164 1.20 -29.15 -39.47
C ILE A 164 1.59 -30.28 -40.44
N GLN A 165 0.60 -30.94 -41.04
CA GLN A 165 0.87 -31.98 -42.03
C GLN A 165 1.43 -31.36 -43.33
N GLU A 166 2.42 -32.00 -43.96
CA GLU A 166 3.07 -31.49 -45.19
C GLU A 166 2.06 -31.21 -46.33
N ASN A 167 1.02 -32.04 -46.40
CA ASN A 167 -0.09 -31.95 -47.34
C ASN A 167 -1.21 -30.99 -46.91
N SER A 168 -1.03 -30.19 -45.86
CA SER A 168 -2.02 -29.22 -45.42
C SER A 168 -2.35 -28.24 -46.57
N THR A 169 -3.64 -28.18 -46.91
CA THR A 169 -4.22 -27.31 -47.94
C THR A 169 -4.65 -25.96 -47.39
N ASP A 170 -4.57 -25.75 -46.08
CA ASP A 170 -4.90 -24.49 -45.43
C ASP A 170 -3.83 -23.44 -45.77
N GLU A 171 -4.24 -22.42 -46.52
CA GLU A 171 -3.38 -21.33 -47.00
C GLU A 171 -2.64 -20.61 -45.87
N ARG A 172 -3.20 -20.59 -44.66
CA ARG A 172 -2.60 -19.94 -43.49
C ARG A 172 -1.23 -20.54 -43.14
N TRP A 173 -1.04 -21.83 -43.41
CA TRP A 173 0.18 -22.57 -43.07
C TRP A 173 1.21 -22.65 -44.21
N LYS A 174 0.90 -22.08 -45.38
CA LYS A 174 1.76 -22.14 -46.57
C LYS A 174 3.19 -21.63 -46.33
N TRP A 175 3.37 -20.67 -45.41
CA TRP A 175 4.66 -20.02 -45.12
C TRP A 175 5.48 -20.73 -44.04
N PHE A 176 4.98 -21.82 -43.45
CA PHE A 176 5.58 -22.50 -42.31
C PHE A 176 6.03 -23.94 -42.62
N LYS A 177 6.17 -24.29 -43.91
CA LYS A 177 6.48 -25.67 -44.35
C LYS A 177 7.95 -26.07 -44.18
N ASP A 178 8.85 -25.13 -43.87
CA ASP A 178 10.31 -25.33 -43.89
C ASP A 178 11.03 -24.97 -42.56
N ALA A 179 10.33 -25.01 -41.41
CA ALA A 179 10.88 -24.63 -40.10
C ALA A 179 11.20 -25.82 -39.19
#